data_AF-A0A6N7NXJ4-F1
#
_entry.id   AF-A0A6N7NXJ4-F1
#
_cell.length_a   1.000
_cell.length_b   1.000
_cell.length_c   1.000
_cell.angle_alpha   90.00
_cell.angle_beta   90.00
_cell.angle_gamma   90.00
#
_symmetry.space_group_name_H-M   'P 1'
#
loop_
_entity.id
_entity.type
_entity.pdbx_description
1 polymer ?
#
loop_
_entity_poly.entity_id
_entity_poly.type
_entity_poly.pdbx_seq_one_letter_code
_entity_poly.pdbx_strand_id
1 'polypeptide(L)'
;MTAAWWRSLRGWLTRSTGTAPARLVAASRQAVAAAAASLQGEALPSPEIAAHLQRGLHALALYPRLAGEPTPVQDPGLGEAVARALQDRDWAARQLPRRPQLLPQLIQTVNDDAASARVMAAIIGQDPVLTGNLLRIANSPAYKVHERPVESLQRAVTLVGTEGVRQIISAVLVQPVMQVQCEVFPQFSAIIWEHALLASRAAADHARTVTFGDAFAAQWLGLVQGLGAALVMRQLLQEAQARGEPVEPALALQLLQQWSLPLAQRVAAAWELPEPVHQALAVDAEGSLADSLRLASAAAAASLLCRHGHASQSRMLALLEQLPSAPPHALRWIWRRLHGRNVETLDEAGQDEATPAS
;
A
#
# COMPACT_ATOMS: atom_id res chain seq x y z
N MET A 1 14.58 7.22 -13.98
CA MET A 1 14.63 5.81 -14.41
C MET A 1 13.90 4.82 -13.47
N THR A 2 13.31 5.28 -12.36
CA THR A 2 12.69 4.42 -11.31
C THR A 2 11.20 4.11 -11.49
N ALA A 3 10.54 4.47 -12.59
CA ALA A 3 9.10 4.21 -12.80
C ALA A 3 8.80 2.94 -13.62
N ALA A 4 9.78 2.43 -14.38
CA ALA A 4 9.63 1.22 -15.20
C ALA A 4 9.75 -0.06 -14.35
N TRP A 5 10.72 -0.13 -13.43
CA TRP A 5 10.93 -1.31 -12.59
C TRP A 5 9.73 -1.63 -11.69
N TRP A 6 9.10 -0.62 -11.11
CA TRP A 6 7.98 -0.83 -10.19
C TRP A 6 6.74 -1.31 -10.93
N ARG A 7 6.56 -0.93 -12.20
CA ARG A 7 5.48 -1.49 -13.03
C ARG A 7 5.72 -2.98 -13.31
N SER A 8 6.97 -3.37 -13.55
CA SER A 8 7.34 -4.78 -13.74
C SER A 8 7.23 -5.60 -12.46
N LEU A 9 7.70 -5.09 -11.32
CA LEU A 9 7.64 -5.75 -10.01
C LEU A 9 6.20 -5.80 -9.48
N ARG A 10 5.42 -4.71 -9.59
CA ARG A 10 3.97 -4.67 -9.28
C ARG A 10 3.19 -5.65 -10.14
N GLY A 11 3.35 -5.60 -11.46
CA GLY A 11 2.66 -6.49 -12.39
C GLY A 11 3.05 -7.96 -12.24
N TRP A 12 4.18 -8.27 -11.62
CA TRP A 12 4.57 -9.63 -11.27
C TRP A 12 4.00 -10.05 -9.90
N LEU A 13 4.15 -9.20 -8.87
CA LEU A 13 3.61 -9.43 -7.53
C LEU A 13 2.08 -9.60 -7.55
N THR A 14 1.36 -8.86 -8.39
CA THR A 14 -0.09 -9.01 -8.60
C THR A 14 -0.47 -10.23 -9.44
N ARG A 15 0.44 -10.76 -10.27
CA ARG A 15 0.21 -12.02 -11.00
C ARG A 15 0.39 -13.25 -10.11
N SER A 16 1.24 -13.18 -9.08
CA SER A 16 1.46 -14.26 -8.11
C SER A 16 0.36 -14.41 -7.04
N THR A 17 -0.58 -13.47 -6.95
CA THR A 17 -1.69 -13.49 -5.96
C THR A 17 -3.00 -14.06 -6.49
N GLY A 18 -3.03 -14.57 -7.73
CA GLY A 18 -4.26 -15.00 -8.40
C GLY A 18 -5.05 -13.81 -8.97
N THR A 19 -5.71 -14.08 -10.11
CA THR A 19 -6.54 -13.22 -10.98
C THR A 19 -6.31 -11.70 -10.90
N ALA A 20 -5.74 -11.13 -11.98
CA ALA A 20 -5.67 -9.67 -12.16
C ALA A 20 -7.08 -9.05 -12.02
N PRO A 21 -7.24 -7.92 -11.31
CA PRO A 21 -8.53 -7.28 -11.16
C PRO A 21 -9.10 -6.95 -12.55
N ALA A 22 -10.26 -7.52 -12.87
CA ALA A 22 -10.96 -7.20 -14.10
C ALA A 22 -11.25 -5.70 -14.12
N ARG A 23 -10.97 -5.02 -15.24
CA ARG A 23 -11.37 -3.62 -15.40
C ARG A 23 -12.88 -3.52 -15.21
N LEU A 24 -13.31 -2.73 -14.23
CA LEU A 24 -14.71 -2.55 -13.90
C LEU A 24 -15.49 -1.94 -15.09
N VAL A 25 -16.68 -2.50 -15.34
CA VAL A 25 -17.69 -2.03 -16.31
C VAL A 25 -18.16 -0.60 -15.93
N ALA A 26 -18.77 0.16 -16.85
CA ALA A 26 -19.15 1.55 -16.61
C ALA A 26 -20.16 1.73 -15.44
N ALA A 27 -21.18 0.88 -15.32
CA ALA A 27 -22.16 0.92 -14.22
C ALA A 27 -21.53 0.69 -12.84
N SER A 28 -20.48 -0.15 -12.79
CA SER A 28 -19.68 -0.39 -11.60
C SER A 28 -18.84 0.82 -11.15
N ARG A 29 -18.56 1.78 -12.07
CA ARG A 29 -17.80 3.00 -11.74
C ARG A 29 -18.64 4.02 -10.99
N GLN A 30 -19.93 4.15 -11.34
CA GLN A 30 -20.86 5.08 -10.68
C GLN A 30 -21.16 4.68 -9.23
N ALA A 31 -21.18 3.39 -8.91
CA ALA A 31 -21.51 2.92 -7.57
C ALA A 31 -20.33 3.01 -6.58
N VAL A 32 -19.08 2.74 -7.01
CA VAL A 32 -17.90 3.13 -6.21
C VAL A 32 -17.80 4.65 -6.13
N ALA A 33 -18.13 5.37 -7.20
CA ALA A 33 -18.18 6.83 -7.18
C ALA A 33 -19.27 7.40 -6.26
N ALA A 34 -20.25 6.58 -5.83
CA ALA A 34 -21.24 6.91 -4.81
C ALA A 34 -20.77 6.57 -3.39
N ALA A 35 -20.05 5.46 -3.18
CA ALA A 35 -19.30 5.21 -1.94
C ALA A 35 -18.15 6.23 -1.72
N ALA A 36 -17.67 6.78 -2.84
CA ALA A 36 -16.75 7.89 -2.93
C ALA A 36 -17.46 9.20 -3.31
N ALA A 37 -18.81 9.29 -3.29
CA ALA A 37 -19.52 10.53 -3.67
C ALA A 37 -19.40 11.58 -2.59
N SER A 38 -18.97 11.21 -1.39
CA SER A 38 -18.43 12.16 -0.42
C SER A 38 -17.10 12.81 -0.88
N LEU A 39 -16.54 12.41 -2.04
CA LEU A 39 -15.54 13.22 -2.75
C LEU A 39 -16.18 14.43 -3.44
N GLN A 40 -17.47 14.39 -3.81
CA GLN A 40 -18.19 15.40 -4.60
C GLN A 40 -18.95 16.41 -3.73
N GLY A 41 -18.24 17.25 -2.97
CA GLY A 41 -18.83 18.43 -2.35
C GLY A 41 -18.10 18.89 -1.09
N GLU A 42 -17.86 20.20 -1.01
CA GLU A 42 -17.22 20.98 0.06
C GLU A 42 -15.77 20.61 0.44
N ALA A 43 -14.98 21.64 0.78
CA ALA A 43 -13.60 21.49 1.20
C ALA A 43 -13.57 20.72 2.54
N LEU A 44 -13.13 19.46 2.51
CA LEU A 44 -12.88 18.70 3.72
C LEU A 44 -11.74 19.37 4.52
N PRO A 45 -11.84 19.46 5.86
CA PRO A 45 -10.73 19.94 6.67
C PRO A 45 -9.51 19.02 6.46
N SER A 46 -8.31 19.61 6.35
CA SER A 46 -7.04 18.89 6.10
C SER A 46 -6.84 17.56 6.86
N PRO A 47 -7.15 17.44 8.18
CA PRO A 47 -6.97 16.16 8.89
C PRO A 47 -7.89 15.04 8.39
N GLU A 48 -9.03 15.36 7.76
CA GLU A 48 -10.00 14.36 7.28
C GLU A 48 -9.66 13.81 5.90
N ILE A 49 -8.83 14.52 5.11
CA ILE A 49 -8.51 14.14 3.72
C ILE A 49 -7.85 12.76 3.66
N ALA A 50 -6.86 12.50 4.52
CA ALA A 50 -6.16 11.22 4.54
C ALA A 50 -7.10 10.06 4.93
N ALA A 51 -7.93 10.28 5.95
CA ALA A 51 -8.94 9.30 6.38
C ALA A 51 -9.99 9.04 5.29
N HIS A 52 -10.41 10.10 4.59
CA HIS A 52 -11.35 10.02 3.49
C HIS A 52 -10.80 9.22 2.30
N LEU A 53 -9.55 9.48 1.88
CA LEU A 53 -8.89 8.71 0.82
C LEU A 53 -8.71 7.24 1.23
N GLN A 54 -8.37 6.97 2.48
CA GLN A 54 -8.25 5.62 3.00
C GLN A 54 -9.61 4.88 3.02
N ARG A 55 -10.70 5.57 3.37
CA ARG A 55 -12.07 5.04 3.26
C ARG A 55 -12.40 4.68 1.81
N GLY A 56 -12.09 5.56 0.86
CA GLY A 56 -12.29 5.31 -0.57
C GLY A 56 -11.50 4.09 -1.07
N LEU A 57 -10.27 3.90 -0.60
CA LEU A 57 -9.49 2.68 -0.89
C LEU A 57 -10.17 1.42 -0.35
N HIS A 58 -10.60 1.42 0.92
CA HIS A 58 -11.28 0.26 1.50
C HIS A 58 -12.58 -0.04 0.75
N ALA A 59 -13.34 0.98 0.37
CA ALA A 59 -14.52 0.82 -0.47
C ALA A 59 -14.20 0.16 -1.83
N LEU A 60 -13.12 0.61 -2.50
CA LEU A 60 -12.63 0.00 -3.73
C LEU A 60 -12.26 -1.49 -3.54
N ALA A 61 -11.65 -1.84 -2.41
CA ALA A 61 -11.28 -3.21 -2.07
C ALA A 61 -12.50 -4.12 -1.81
N LEU A 62 -13.63 -3.55 -1.35
CA LEU A 62 -14.87 -4.26 -1.04
C LEU A 62 -15.90 -4.26 -2.20
N TYR A 63 -15.59 -3.59 -3.31
CA TYR A 63 -16.43 -3.56 -4.51
C TYR A 63 -16.52 -4.97 -5.17
N PRO A 64 -17.63 -5.36 -5.87
CA PRO A 64 -18.89 -4.64 -6.12
C PRO A 64 -19.86 -4.58 -4.95
N ARG A 65 -19.58 -5.29 -3.86
CA ARG A 65 -20.52 -5.46 -2.75
C ARG A 65 -20.78 -4.15 -2.01
N LEU A 66 -19.79 -3.26 -1.94
CA LEU A 66 -19.96 -1.89 -1.44
C LEU A 66 -20.14 -0.90 -2.59
N ALA A 67 -21.31 -0.94 -3.21
CA ALA A 67 -21.76 0.01 -4.22
C ALA A 67 -22.63 1.08 -3.53
N GLY A 68 -22.20 2.34 -3.53
CA GLY A 68 -22.91 3.45 -2.87
C GLY A 68 -22.48 3.73 -1.43
N GLU A 69 -23.15 4.68 -0.79
CA GLU A 69 -22.93 4.95 0.64
C GLU A 69 -23.27 3.70 1.48
N PRO A 70 -22.39 3.29 2.42
CA PRO A 70 -22.65 2.14 3.27
C PRO A 70 -23.96 2.36 4.04
N THR A 71 -24.85 1.38 3.96
CA THR A 71 -25.99 1.31 4.86
C THR A 71 -25.51 1.13 6.31
N PRO A 72 -26.24 1.62 7.32
CA PRO A 72 -25.91 1.36 8.71
C PRO A 72 -25.81 -0.15 8.96
N VAL A 73 -24.84 -0.56 9.78
CA VAL A 73 -24.70 -1.96 10.21
C VAL A 73 -25.97 -2.34 10.98
N GLN A 74 -26.67 -3.38 10.50
CA GLN A 74 -27.99 -3.74 11.02
C GLN A 74 -27.89 -4.62 12.27
N ASP A 75 -26.88 -5.50 12.34
CA ASP A 75 -26.59 -6.35 13.50
C ASP A 75 -25.14 -6.13 13.98
N PRO A 76 -24.95 -5.50 15.16
CA PRO A 76 -23.61 -5.25 15.69
C PRO A 76 -22.94 -6.52 16.24
N GLY A 77 -23.65 -7.64 16.40
CA GLY A 77 -23.17 -8.82 17.11
C GLY A 77 -21.87 -9.42 16.56
N LEU A 78 -21.75 -9.51 15.23
CA LEU A 78 -20.50 -9.93 14.57
C LEU A 78 -19.39 -8.91 14.76
N GLY A 79 -19.70 -7.62 14.61
CA GLY A 79 -18.74 -6.53 14.78
C GLY A 79 -18.15 -6.47 16.19
N GLU A 80 -18.98 -6.65 17.20
CA GLU A 80 -18.56 -6.73 18.60
C GLU A 80 -17.70 -7.96 18.88
N ALA A 81 -18.04 -9.11 18.30
CA ALA A 81 -17.19 -10.31 18.42
C ALA A 81 -15.82 -10.12 17.79
N VAL A 82 -15.77 -9.55 16.58
CA VAL A 82 -14.51 -9.22 15.92
C VAL A 82 -13.71 -8.22 16.76
N ALA A 83 -14.34 -7.14 17.22
CA ALA A 83 -13.67 -6.14 18.06
C ALA A 83 -13.13 -6.76 19.36
N ARG A 84 -13.90 -7.64 20.01
CA ARG A 84 -13.47 -8.35 21.23
C ARG A 84 -12.29 -9.29 20.94
N ALA A 85 -12.35 -10.05 19.85
CA ALA A 85 -11.25 -10.91 19.44
C ALA A 85 -9.98 -10.09 19.14
N LEU A 86 -10.12 -8.96 18.44
CA LEU A 86 -9.01 -8.05 18.15
C LEU A 86 -8.51 -7.29 19.37
N GLN A 87 -9.29 -7.15 20.45
CA GLN A 87 -8.83 -6.54 21.71
C GLN A 87 -8.06 -7.50 22.61
N ASP A 88 -8.25 -8.81 22.44
CA ASP A 88 -7.57 -9.83 23.23
C ASP A 88 -6.05 -9.68 23.10
N ARG A 89 -5.36 -9.60 24.24
CA ARG A 89 -3.90 -9.45 24.31
C ARG A 89 -3.18 -10.66 23.71
N ASP A 90 -3.76 -11.84 23.88
CA ASP A 90 -3.18 -13.09 23.39
C ASP A 90 -3.54 -13.37 21.93
N TRP A 91 -4.44 -12.57 21.33
CA TRP A 91 -4.74 -12.64 19.90
C TRP A 91 -3.47 -12.50 19.08
N ALA A 92 -2.59 -11.58 19.48
CA ALA A 92 -1.33 -11.33 18.82
C ALA A 92 -0.46 -12.60 18.75
N ALA A 93 -0.34 -13.33 19.85
CA ALA A 93 0.48 -14.55 19.92
C ALA A 93 -0.08 -15.70 19.06
N ARG A 94 -1.40 -15.75 18.85
CA ARG A 94 -2.06 -16.85 18.12
C ARG A 94 -2.25 -16.57 16.63
N GLN A 95 -2.54 -15.32 16.28
CA GLN A 95 -3.03 -14.97 14.94
C GLN A 95 -2.03 -14.17 14.11
N LEU A 96 -1.00 -13.58 14.74
CA LEU A 96 0.00 -12.85 13.98
C LEU A 96 0.83 -13.78 13.10
N PRO A 97 1.22 -13.32 11.91
CA PRO A 97 2.21 -14.03 11.12
C PRO A 97 3.52 -14.18 11.91
N ARG A 98 4.14 -15.36 11.76
CA ARG A 98 5.48 -15.58 12.27
C ARG A 98 6.43 -14.55 11.68
N ARG A 99 7.28 -13.98 12.53
CA ARG A 99 8.34 -13.07 12.11
C ARG A 99 9.22 -13.78 11.05
N PRO A 100 9.42 -13.19 9.87
CA PRO A 100 10.30 -13.78 8.86
C PRO A 100 11.72 -13.94 9.41
N GLN A 101 12.33 -15.12 9.24
CA GLN A 101 13.61 -15.46 9.87
C GLN A 101 14.76 -14.52 9.47
N LEU A 102 14.73 -14.01 8.24
CA LEU A 102 15.74 -13.08 7.73
C LEU A 102 15.51 -11.64 8.16
N LEU A 103 14.32 -11.28 8.68
CA LEU A 103 13.97 -9.90 9.01
C LEU A 103 14.96 -9.24 10.00
N PRO A 104 15.41 -9.87 11.10
CA PRO A 104 16.34 -9.25 12.02
C PRO A 104 17.70 -8.95 11.39
N GLN A 105 18.25 -9.91 10.62
CA GLN A 105 19.51 -9.73 9.90
C GLN A 105 19.41 -8.59 8.89
N LEU A 106 18.26 -8.47 8.24
CA LEU A 106 17.99 -7.40 7.28
C LEU A 106 17.90 -6.05 7.96
N ILE A 107 17.10 -5.89 9.02
CA ILE A 107 17.01 -4.62 9.76
C ILE A 107 18.41 -4.17 10.22
N GLN A 108 19.22 -5.09 10.75
CA GLN A 108 20.58 -4.77 11.19
C GLN A 108 21.50 -4.36 10.04
N THR A 109 21.51 -5.12 8.94
CA THR A 109 22.36 -4.85 7.78
C THR A 109 21.94 -3.58 7.04
N VAL A 110 20.66 -3.25 7.14
CA VAL A 110 20.08 -2.07 6.49
C VAL A 110 20.44 -0.80 7.26
N ASN A 111 20.49 -0.84 8.58
CA ASN A 111 20.88 0.33 9.36
C ASN A 111 22.39 0.65 9.26
N ASP A 112 23.16 -0.18 8.56
CA ASP A 112 24.56 0.08 8.23
C ASP A 112 24.68 0.65 6.80
N ASP A 113 24.92 1.96 6.70
CA ASP A 113 25.16 2.66 5.44
C ASP A 113 26.43 2.16 4.72
N ALA A 114 27.34 1.47 5.43
CA ALA A 114 28.53 0.85 4.87
C ALA A 114 28.31 -0.62 4.45
N ALA A 115 27.10 -1.17 4.62
CA ALA A 115 26.81 -2.55 4.24
C ALA A 115 27.07 -2.78 2.73
N SER A 116 28.20 -3.41 2.45
CA SER A 116 28.62 -3.67 1.07
C SER A 116 27.61 -4.57 0.34
N ALA A 117 27.52 -4.43 -0.97
CA ALA A 117 26.70 -5.29 -1.83
C ALA A 117 26.94 -6.79 -1.60
N ARG A 118 28.13 -7.15 -1.12
CA ARG A 118 28.51 -8.51 -0.75
C ARG A 118 27.76 -9.04 0.48
N VAL A 119 27.58 -8.21 1.52
CA VAL A 119 26.87 -8.61 2.75
C VAL A 119 25.40 -8.84 2.43
N MET A 120 24.77 -7.93 1.68
CA MET A 120 23.38 -8.12 1.26
C MET A 120 23.21 -9.34 0.35
N ALA A 121 24.13 -9.59 -0.59
CA ALA A 121 24.08 -10.79 -1.42
C ALA A 121 24.20 -12.08 -0.59
N ALA A 122 25.00 -12.08 0.48
CA ALA A 122 25.14 -13.23 1.37
C ALA A 122 23.85 -13.52 2.15
N ILE A 123 23.16 -12.50 2.64
CA ILE A 123 21.87 -12.65 3.35
C ILE A 123 20.79 -13.14 2.40
N ILE A 124 20.67 -12.52 1.21
CA ILE A 124 19.70 -12.91 0.19
C ILE A 124 19.95 -14.35 -0.30
N GLY A 125 21.23 -14.74 -0.40
CA GLY A 125 21.63 -16.09 -0.79
C GLY A 125 21.18 -17.20 0.15
N GLN A 126 20.77 -16.88 1.38
CA GLN A 126 20.23 -17.85 2.33
C GLN A 126 18.81 -18.31 1.96
N ASP A 127 18.09 -17.53 1.15
CA ASP A 127 16.72 -17.82 0.73
C ASP A 127 16.63 -17.92 -0.81
N PRO A 128 16.33 -19.13 -1.35
CA PRO A 128 16.20 -19.35 -2.79
C PRO A 128 15.11 -18.51 -3.46
N VAL A 129 14.02 -18.19 -2.73
CA VAL A 129 12.92 -17.36 -3.23
C VAL A 129 13.39 -15.90 -3.38
N LEU A 130 14.06 -15.34 -2.37
CA LEU A 130 14.64 -14.00 -2.44
C LEU A 130 15.73 -13.91 -3.52
N THR A 131 16.57 -14.94 -3.64
CA THR A 131 17.61 -15.05 -4.67
C THR A 131 17.00 -15.02 -6.07
N GLY A 132 16.02 -15.89 -6.33
CA GLY A 132 15.32 -15.93 -7.62
C GLY A 132 14.60 -14.63 -7.93
N ASN A 133 14.00 -13.98 -6.91
CA ASN A 133 13.32 -12.71 -7.07
C ASN A 133 14.29 -11.58 -7.43
N LEU A 134 15.41 -11.45 -6.72
CA LEU A 134 16.42 -10.43 -7.01
C LEU A 134 16.99 -10.58 -8.42
N LEU A 135 17.37 -11.80 -8.82
CA LEU A 135 17.91 -12.07 -10.16
C LEU A 135 16.88 -11.77 -11.24
N ARG A 136 15.60 -12.14 -11.04
CA ARG A 136 14.53 -11.83 -11.99
C ARG A 136 14.35 -10.32 -12.18
N ILE A 137 14.49 -9.55 -11.10
CA ILE A 137 14.33 -8.10 -11.13
C ILE A 137 15.53 -7.42 -11.77
N ALA A 138 16.75 -7.84 -11.42
CA ALA A 138 17.98 -7.37 -12.06
C ALA A 138 17.98 -7.62 -13.58
N ASN A 139 17.31 -8.68 -14.02
CA ASN A 139 17.13 -9.00 -15.45
C ASN A 139 15.87 -8.40 -16.09
N SER A 140 15.07 -7.64 -15.36
CA SER A 140 13.86 -7.01 -15.91
C SER A 140 14.22 -5.89 -16.91
N PRO A 141 13.33 -5.54 -17.86
CA PRO A 141 13.58 -4.47 -18.84
C PRO A 141 13.98 -3.13 -18.24
N ALA A 142 13.66 -2.89 -16.97
CA ALA A 142 14.02 -1.68 -16.26
C ALA A 142 15.50 -1.62 -15.81
N TYR A 143 16.13 -2.78 -15.62
CA TYR A 143 17.53 -2.92 -15.20
C TYR A 143 18.41 -3.58 -16.25
N LYS A 144 17.84 -4.01 -17.38
CA LYS A 144 18.58 -4.60 -18.48
C LYS A 144 19.43 -3.53 -19.17
N VAL A 145 20.65 -3.34 -18.67
CA VAL A 145 21.63 -2.41 -19.26
C VAL A 145 22.45 -3.09 -20.36
N HIS A 146 22.56 -4.43 -20.36
CA HIS A 146 23.40 -5.20 -21.29
C HIS A 146 22.62 -6.37 -21.88
N GLU A 147 23.12 -6.93 -23.00
CA GLU A 147 22.51 -8.11 -23.64
C GLU A 147 22.63 -9.37 -22.79
N ARG A 148 23.73 -9.52 -22.04
CA ARG A 148 23.99 -10.68 -21.19
C ARG A 148 23.20 -10.60 -19.88
N PRO A 149 22.55 -11.70 -19.46
CA PRO A 149 21.82 -11.74 -18.20
C PRO A 149 22.75 -11.61 -16.99
N VAL A 150 22.20 -11.08 -15.90
CA VAL A 150 22.83 -11.02 -14.58
C VAL A 150 22.58 -12.34 -13.86
N GLU A 151 23.65 -13.10 -13.63
CA GLU A 151 23.59 -14.42 -12.97
C GLU A 151 24.19 -14.40 -11.55
N SER A 152 24.97 -13.35 -11.22
CA SER A 152 25.58 -13.18 -9.90
C SER A 152 24.72 -12.33 -8.98
N LEU A 153 24.46 -12.81 -7.77
CA LEU A 153 23.75 -12.06 -6.72
C LEU A 153 24.44 -10.74 -6.39
N GLN A 154 25.75 -10.73 -6.25
CA GLN A 154 26.49 -9.50 -5.94
C GLN A 154 26.32 -8.48 -7.08
N ARG A 155 26.41 -8.91 -8.34
CA ARG A 155 26.17 -8.05 -9.50
C ARG A 155 24.73 -7.55 -9.55
N ALA A 156 23.77 -8.40 -9.20
CA ALA A 156 22.36 -8.01 -9.10
C ALA A 156 22.14 -6.95 -8.01
N VAL A 157 22.74 -7.10 -6.83
CA VAL A 157 22.69 -6.09 -5.76
C VAL A 157 23.31 -4.77 -6.21
N THR A 158 24.48 -4.79 -6.85
CA THR A 158 25.13 -3.57 -7.36
C THR A 158 24.29 -2.88 -8.43
N LEU A 159 23.68 -3.65 -9.34
CA LEU A 159 22.86 -3.10 -10.43
C LEU A 159 21.53 -2.52 -9.94
N VAL A 160 20.86 -3.21 -9.01
CA VAL A 160 19.58 -2.80 -8.42
C VAL A 160 19.80 -1.64 -7.43
N GLY A 161 20.95 -1.62 -6.78
CA GLY A 161 21.30 -0.69 -5.73
C GLY A 161 20.73 -1.09 -4.37
N THR A 162 21.36 -0.60 -3.31
CA THR A 162 21.02 -0.95 -1.93
C THR A 162 19.56 -0.69 -1.58
N GLU A 163 19.04 0.46 -1.99
CA GLU A 163 17.65 0.85 -1.78
C GLU A 163 16.65 -0.04 -2.54
N GLY A 164 16.96 -0.37 -3.80
CA GLY A 164 16.09 -1.24 -4.59
C GLY A 164 15.99 -2.64 -3.98
N VAL A 165 17.10 -3.16 -3.48
CA VAL A 165 17.16 -4.45 -2.78
C VAL A 165 16.34 -4.41 -1.48
N ARG A 166 16.44 -3.33 -0.69
CA ARG A 166 15.62 -3.14 0.52
C ARG A 166 14.12 -3.19 0.22
N GLN A 167 13.68 -2.51 -0.84
CA GLN A 167 12.28 -2.51 -1.26
C GLN A 167 11.80 -3.91 -1.65
N ILE A 168 12.62 -4.65 -2.40
CA ILE A 168 12.29 -6.00 -2.85
C ILE A 168 12.15 -6.94 -1.66
N ILE A 169 13.13 -6.92 -0.77
CA ILE A 169 13.17 -7.84 0.35
C ILE A 169 12.01 -7.60 1.30
N SER A 170 11.76 -6.36 1.73
CA SER A 170 10.64 -6.07 2.64
C SER A 170 9.30 -6.45 2.02
N ALA A 171 9.12 -6.21 0.71
CA ALA A 171 7.91 -6.63 0.02
C ALA A 171 7.76 -8.16 0.00
N VAL A 172 8.81 -8.90 -0.35
CA VAL A 172 8.75 -10.38 -0.40
C VAL A 172 8.50 -10.98 0.98
N LEU A 173 9.01 -10.38 2.06
CA LEU A 173 8.76 -10.87 3.42
C LEU A 173 7.31 -10.70 3.87
N VAL A 174 6.65 -9.62 3.44
CA VAL A 174 5.27 -9.32 3.83
C VAL A 174 4.25 -10.02 2.92
N GLN A 175 4.59 -10.20 1.64
CA GLN A 175 3.67 -10.72 0.62
C GLN A 175 2.92 -12.02 1.01
N PRO A 176 3.54 -13.05 1.61
CA PRO A 176 2.84 -14.29 1.94
C PRO A 176 1.70 -14.08 2.94
N VAL A 177 1.80 -13.07 3.79
CA VAL A 177 0.79 -12.78 4.82
C VAL A 177 -0.36 -11.93 4.27
N MET A 178 -0.12 -11.21 3.17
CA MET A 178 -1.12 -10.34 2.54
C MET A 178 -2.20 -11.12 1.76
N GLN A 179 -2.03 -12.43 1.60
CA GLN A 179 -2.98 -13.28 0.89
C GLN A 179 -4.09 -13.74 1.82
N VAL A 180 -5.20 -13.00 1.81
CA VAL A 180 -6.44 -13.40 2.50
C VAL A 180 -7.33 -14.14 1.51
N GLN A 181 -7.75 -15.35 1.88
CA GLN A 181 -8.77 -16.11 1.14
C GLN A 181 -10.13 -15.49 1.43
N CYS A 182 -10.59 -14.60 0.55
CA CYS A 182 -11.85 -13.88 0.70
C CYS A 182 -12.69 -14.02 -0.58
N GLU A 183 -13.66 -14.92 -0.57
CA GLU A 183 -14.56 -15.11 -1.71
C GLU A 183 -15.59 -13.98 -1.83
N VAL A 184 -15.98 -13.39 -0.70
CA VAL A 184 -16.95 -12.28 -0.64
C VAL A 184 -16.40 -11.00 -1.30
N PHE A 185 -15.09 -10.77 -1.17
CA PHE A 185 -14.37 -9.62 -1.72
C PHE A 185 -13.14 -10.07 -2.53
N PRO A 186 -13.33 -10.58 -3.76
CA PRO A 186 -12.27 -11.29 -4.50
C PRO A 186 -11.07 -10.41 -4.86
N GLN A 187 -11.25 -9.09 -4.94
CA GLN A 187 -10.19 -8.13 -5.25
C GLN A 187 -9.51 -7.53 -4.02
N PHE A 188 -9.99 -7.83 -2.81
CA PHE A 188 -9.53 -7.21 -1.57
C PHE A 188 -8.00 -7.34 -1.42
N SER A 189 -7.49 -8.57 -1.46
CA SER A 189 -6.06 -8.85 -1.27
C SER A 189 -5.20 -8.15 -2.31
N ALA A 190 -5.67 -8.09 -3.57
CA ALA A 190 -4.94 -7.42 -4.65
C ALA A 190 -4.86 -5.90 -4.45
N ILE A 191 -5.99 -5.24 -4.11
CA ILE A 191 -6.05 -3.79 -3.90
C ILE A 191 -5.25 -3.38 -2.67
N ILE A 192 -5.42 -4.09 -1.55
CA ILE A 192 -4.71 -3.77 -0.30
C ILE A 192 -3.20 -4.02 -0.44
N TRP A 193 -2.80 -5.09 -1.11
CA TRP A 193 -1.39 -5.34 -1.39
C TRP A 193 -0.79 -4.24 -2.27
N GLU A 194 -1.51 -3.85 -3.32
CA GLU A 194 -1.05 -2.81 -4.22
C GLU A 194 -0.95 -1.44 -3.54
N HIS A 195 -1.89 -1.12 -2.66
CA HIS A 195 -1.80 0.06 -1.80
C HIS A 195 -0.57 0.01 -0.90
N ALA A 196 -0.35 -1.11 -0.21
CA ALA A 196 0.79 -1.27 0.69
C ALA A 196 2.13 -1.03 -0.02
N LEU A 197 2.28 -1.55 -1.24
CA LEU A 197 3.46 -1.34 -2.07
C LEU A 197 3.64 0.12 -2.51
N LEU A 198 2.56 0.78 -2.94
CA LEU A 198 2.58 2.18 -3.35
C LEU A 198 2.89 3.09 -2.15
N ALA A 199 2.23 2.85 -1.01
CA ALA A 199 2.42 3.60 0.22
C ALA A 199 3.83 3.39 0.78
N SER A 200 4.32 2.15 0.81
CA SER A 200 5.70 1.84 1.22
C SER A 200 6.73 2.66 0.45
N ARG A 201 6.59 2.69 -0.87
CA ARG A 201 7.47 3.47 -1.73
C ARG A 201 7.33 4.98 -1.50
N ALA A 202 6.10 5.48 -1.45
CA ALA A 202 5.84 6.89 -1.24
C ALA A 202 6.35 7.37 0.12
N ALA A 203 6.25 6.54 1.16
CA ALA A 203 6.72 6.86 2.50
C ALA A 203 8.24 6.97 2.53
N ALA A 204 8.94 6.03 1.89
CA ALA A 204 10.40 6.09 1.75
C ALA A 204 10.85 7.31 0.93
N ASP A 205 10.15 7.60 -0.18
CA ASP A 205 10.43 8.76 -1.02
C ASP A 205 10.20 10.07 -0.26
N HIS A 206 9.09 10.18 0.48
CA HIS A 206 8.77 11.33 1.32
C HIS A 206 9.77 11.54 2.46
N ALA A 207 10.11 10.46 3.17
CA ALA A 207 11.08 10.50 4.26
C ALA A 207 12.43 11.05 3.80
N ARG A 208 12.89 10.68 2.60
CA ARG A 208 14.14 11.19 2.02
C ARG A 208 14.08 12.65 1.63
N THR A 209 13.00 13.08 1.00
CA THR A 209 12.99 14.37 0.29
C THR A 209 12.29 15.49 1.05
N VAL A 210 11.47 15.15 2.05
CA VAL A 210 10.65 16.12 2.78
C VAL A 210 11.02 16.16 4.26
N THR A 211 10.93 15.02 4.95
CA THR A 211 11.14 14.99 6.39
C THR A 211 12.58 14.71 6.80
N PHE A 212 13.44 14.34 5.84
CA PHE A 212 14.82 13.92 6.05
C PHE A 212 14.96 12.85 7.16
N GLY A 213 13.96 11.97 7.25
CA GLY A 213 13.88 10.89 8.23
C GLY A 213 14.39 9.55 7.69
N ASP A 214 14.25 8.50 8.51
CA ASP A 214 14.61 7.14 8.12
C ASP A 214 13.65 6.61 7.05
N ALA A 215 14.17 6.55 5.82
CA ALA A 215 13.43 6.09 4.66
C ALA A 215 13.07 4.60 4.71
N PHE A 216 13.89 3.78 5.36
CA PHE A 216 13.63 2.36 5.49
C PHE A 216 12.55 2.10 6.55
N ALA A 217 12.61 2.80 7.69
CA ALA A 217 11.52 2.77 8.66
C ALA A 217 10.19 3.22 8.03
N ALA A 218 10.21 4.32 7.25
CA ALA A 218 9.03 4.79 6.53
C ALA A 218 8.51 3.77 5.50
N GLN A 219 9.42 3.06 4.81
CA GLN A 219 9.08 1.99 3.89
C GLN A 219 8.29 0.87 4.58
N TRP A 220 8.70 0.47 5.79
CA TRP A 220 8.01 -0.55 6.58
C TRP A 220 6.62 -0.10 7.02
N LEU A 221 6.45 1.16 7.42
CA LEU A 221 5.13 1.69 7.80
C LEU A 221 4.09 1.47 6.69
N GLY A 222 4.46 1.78 5.45
CA GLY A 222 3.56 1.60 4.31
C GLY A 222 3.20 0.13 4.03
N LEU A 223 4.09 -0.83 4.30
CA LEU A 223 3.80 -2.26 4.17
C LEU A 223 2.94 -2.79 5.32
N VAL A 224 3.31 -2.42 6.55
CA VAL A 224 2.71 -2.96 7.78
C VAL A 224 1.27 -2.45 7.95
N GLN A 225 0.93 -1.26 7.47
CA GLN A 225 -0.48 -0.81 7.45
C GLN A 225 -1.38 -1.76 6.64
N GLY A 226 -0.88 -2.24 5.49
CA GLY A 226 -1.65 -3.14 4.61
C GLY A 226 -1.81 -4.50 5.27
N LEU A 227 -0.78 -4.94 5.99
CA LEU A 227 -0.83 -6.15 6.79
C LEU A 227 -1.87 -6.05 7.92
N GLY A 228 -1.97 -4.89 8.58
CA GLY A 228 -3.06 -4.61 9.51
C GLY A 228 -4.44 -4.82 8.87
N ALA A 229 -4.68 -4.24 7.70
CA ALA A 229 -5.94 -4.41 6.96
C ALA A 229 -6.22 -5.88 6.58
N ALA A 230 -5.20 -6.63 6.13
CA ALA A 230 -5.32 -8.05 5.82
C ALA A 230 -5.72 -8.87 7.06
N LEU A 231 -5.14 -8.56 8.21
CA LEU A 231 -5.45 -9.24 9.47
C LEU A 231 -6.86 -8.92 9.98
N VAL A 232 -7.34 -7.69 9.82
CA VAL A 232 -8.74 -7.33 10.12
C VAL A 232 -9.69 -8.20 9.29
N MET A 233 -9.46 -8.27 7.97
CA MET A 233 -10.32 -9.06 7.07
C MET A 233 -10.28 -10.54 7.43
N ARG A 234 -9.09 -11.08 7.74
CA ARG A 234 -8.94 -12.47 8.17
C ARG A 234 -9.74 -12.75 9.44
N GLN A 235 -9.67 -11.90 10.45
CA GLN A 235 -10.45 -12.08 11.68
C GLN A 235 -11.94 -12.00 11.43
N LEU A 236 -12.39 -11.03 10.63
CA LEU A 236 -13.80 -10.89 10.25
C LEU A 236 -14.34 -12.16 9.59
N LEU A 237 -13.61 -12.72 8.62
CA LEU A 237 -14.00 -13.95 7.94
C LEU A 237 -14.05 -15.14 8.90
N GLN A 238 -13.10 -15.24 9.83
CA GLN A 238 -13.08 -16.31 10.84
C GLN A 238 -14.29 -16.25 11.79
N GLU A 239 -14.61 -15.06 12.32
CA GLU A 239 -15.78 -14.89 13.20
C GLU A 239 -17.09 -15.14 12.45
N ALA A 240 -17.20 -14.61 11.23
CA ALA A 240 -18.37 -14.81 10.38
C ALA A 240 -18.60 -16.30 10.08
N GLN A 241 -17.53 -17.02 9.74
CA GLN A 241 -17.58 -18.47 9.51
C GLN A 241 -17.97 -19.24 10.78
N ALA A 242 -17.41 -18.89 11.94
CA ALA A 242 -17.71 -19.55 13.21
C ALA A 242 -19.17 -19.38 13.63
N ARG A 243 -19.77 -18.23 13.28
CA ARG A 243 -21.16 -17.88 13.61
C ARG A 243 -22.17 -18.28 12.52
N GLY A 244 -21.70 -18.61 11.32
CA GLY A 244 -22.56 -18.83 10.16
C GLY A 244 -23.26 -17.56 9.66
N GLU A 245 -22.67 -16.39 9.95
CA GLU A 245 -23.22 -15.08 9.59
C GLU A 245 -22.58 -14.56 8.28
N PRO A 246 -23.34 -13.88 7.40
CA PRO A 246 -22.77 -13.28 6.21
C PRO A 246 -21.92 -12.05 6.56
N VAL A 247 -20.88 -11.79 5.76
CA VAL A 247 -20.06 -10.58 5.93
C VAL A 247 -20.69 -9.39 5.22
N GLU A 248 -21.21 -8.44 5.98
CA GLU A 248 -21.73 -7.18 5.46
C GLU A 248 -20.59 -6.24 5.01
N PRO A 249 -20.67 -5.60 3.83
CA PRO A 249 -19.64 -4.68 3.36
C PRO A 249 -19.48 -3.43 4.22
N ALA A 250 -20.58 -2.92 4.80
CA ALA A 250 -20.55 -1.77 5.71
C ALA A 250 -19.79 -2.10 7.00
N LEU A 251 -20.02 -3.29 7.57
CA LEU A 251 -19.28 -3.78 8.74
C LEU A 251 -17.79 -3.97 8.42
N ALA A 252 -17.48 -4.58 7.27
CA ALA A 252 -16.09 -4.76 6.83
C ALA A 252 -15.37 -3.42 6.69
N LEU A 253 -16.02 -2.41 6.09
CA LEU A 253 -15.47 -1.06 5.96
C LEU A 253 -15.20 -0.44 7.34
N GLN A 254 -16.18 -0.49 8.24
CA GLN A 254 -16.05 0.06 9.60
C GLN A 254 -14.88 -0.57 10.34
N LEU A 255 -14.78 -1.91 10.34
CA LEU A 255 -13.71 -2.64 11.02
C LEU A 255 -12.34 -2.32 10.42
N LEU A 256 -12.24 -2.21 9.08
CA LEU A 256 -10.98 -1.83 8.42
C LEU A 256 -10.55 -0.41 8.81
N GLN A 257 -11.48 0.55 8.88
CA GLN A 257 -11.16 1.92 9.30
C GLN A 257 -10.70 1.97 10.77
N GLN A 258 -11.32 1.17 11.64
CA GLN A 258 -11.04 1.19 13.07
C GLN A 258 -9.77 0.42 13.46
N TRP A 259 -9.50 -0.72 12.81
CA TRP A 259 -8.53 -1.71 13.31
C TRP A 259 -7.27 -1.88 12.47
N SER A 260 -7.21 -1.34 11.24
CA SER A 260 -6.03 -1.56 10.38
C SER A 260 -4.74 -1.02 10.99
N LEU A 261 -4.70 0.24 11.45
CA LEU A 261 -3.51 0.81 12.09
C LEU A 261 -3.21 0.20 13.47
N PRO A 262 -4.19 0.01 14.38
CA PRO A 262 -3.94 -0.69 15.64
C PRO A 262 -3.34 -2.09 15.47
N LEU A 263 -3.82 -2.88 14.50
CA LEU A 263 -3.22 -4.19 14.23
C LEU A 263 -1.84 -4.08 13.57
N ALA A 264 -1.65 -3.10 12.68
CA ALA A 264 -0.33 -2.81 12.11
C ALA A 264 0.69 -2.52 13.21
N GLN A 265 0.33 -1.70 14.20
CA GLN A 265 1.20 -1.40 15.35
C GLN A 265 1.58 -2.66 16.13
N ARG A 266 0.62 -3.56 16.38
CA ARG A 266 0.89 -4.84 17.07
C ARG A 266 1.77 -5.77 16.27
N VAL A 267 1.61 -5.82 14.95
CA VAL A 267 2.50 -6.58 14.07
C VAL A 267 3.91 -6.02 14.18
N ALA A 268 4.06 -4.71 14.09
CA ALA A 268 5.36 -4.06 14.18
C ALA A 268 6.07 -4.44 15.49
N ALA A 269 5.35 -4.37 16.62
CA ALA A 269 5.85 -4.79 17.92
C ALA A 269 6.23 -6.27 17.98
N ALA A 270 5.37 -7.17 17.48
CA ALA A 270 5.63 -8.62 17.48
C ALA A 270 6.78 -9.02 16.53
N TRP A 271 7.05 -8.20 15.51
CA TRP A 271 8.17 -8.40 14.60
C TRP A 271 9.46 -7.74 15.10
N GLU A 272 9.42 -7.08 16.27
CA GLU A 272 10.53 -6.33 16.86
C GLU A 272 11.08 -5.29 15.87
N LEU A 273 10.19 -4.58 15.17
CA LEU A 273 10.58 -3.45 14.34
C LEU A 273 11.14 -2.32 15.24
N PRO A 274 11.92 -1.37 14.68
CA PRO A 274 12.42 -0.25 15.46
C PRO A 274 11.29 0.54 16.12
N GLU A 275 11.48 0.97 17.38
CA GLU A 275 10.47 1.69 18.16
C GLU A 275 9.84 2.91 17.44
N PRO A 276 10.58 3.72 16.65
CA PRO A 276 9.96 4.80 15.86
C PRO A 276 8.89 4.31 14.87
N VAL A 277 8.97 3.07 14.39
CA VAL A 277 7.95 2.43 13.54
C VAL A 277 6.69 2.12 14.36
N HIS A 278 6.82 1.67 15.61
CA HIS A 278 5.67 1.39 16.48
C HIS A 278 4.90 2.66 16.79
N GLN A 279 5.62 3.71 17.13
CA GLN A 279 5.04 4.99 17.53
C GLN A 279 4.34 5.66 16.35
N ALA A 280 4.92 5.61 15.16
CA ALA A 280 4.34 6.20 13.95
C ALA A 280 3.05 5.51 13.46
N LEU A 281 2.71 4.32 13.97
CA LEU A 281 1.46 3.60 13.66
C LEU A 281 0.32 3.90 14.64
N ALA A 282 0.59 4.64 15.73
CA ALA A 282 -0.46 5.10 16.62
C ALA A 282 -1.41 6.08 15.92
N VAL A 283 -2.68 6.09 16.30
CA VAL A 283 -3.72 6.94 15.68
C VAL A 283 -3.34 8.43 15.77
N ASP A 284 -2.84 8.85 16.93
CA ASP A 284 -2.46 10.23 17.22
C ASP A 284 -0.95 10.46 17.07
N ALA A 285 -0.28 9.64 16.27
CA ALA A 285 1.17 9.73 16.12
C ALA A 285 1.58 11.05 15.47
N GLU A 286 2.58 11.72 16.05
CA GLU A 286 3.20 12.92 15.50
C GLU A 286 4.65 12.64 15.08
N GLY A 287 5.18 13.50 14.21
CA GLY A 287 6.57 13.45 13.78
C GLY A 287 6.79 12.96 12.34
N SER A 288 8.05 12.98 11.93
CA SER A 288 8.49 12.79 10.54
C SER A 288 8.05 11.46 9.90
N LEU A 289 8.07 10.38 10.67
CA LEU A 289 7.63 9.05 10.21
C LEU A 289 6.11 8.96 10.09
N ALA A 290 5.37 9.51 11.05
CA ALA A 290 3.91 9.56 11.01
C ALA A 290 3.42 10.43 9.83
N ASP A 291 4.07 11.57 9.59
CA ASP A 291 3.81 12.42 8.41
C ASP A 291 4.07 11.67 7.11
N SER A 292 5.17 10.92 7.05
CA SER A 292 5.53 10.13 5.87
C SER A 292 4.52 9.02 5.61
N LEU A 293 4.03 8.35 6.65
CA LEU A 293 2.95 7.38 6.52
C LEU A 293 1.66 8.04 6.03
N ARG A 294 1.20 9.12 6.68
CA ARG A 294 -0.05 9.82 6.33
C ARG A 294 -0.08 10.25 4.87
N LEU A 295 0.95 10.98 4.42
CA LEU A 295 1.02 11.45 3.04
C LEU A 295 1.07 10.26 2.07
N ALA A 296 1.90 9.27 2.36
CA ALA A 296 2.12 8.14 1.47
C ALA A 296 0.89 7.26 1.30
N SER A 297 0.18 6.97 2.40
CA SER A 297 -1.06 6.20 2.39
C SER A 297 -2.15 6.91 1.60
N ALA A 298 -2.29 8.22 1.81
CA ALA A 298 -3.23 9.06 1.07
C ALA A 298 -2.88 9.10 -0.43
N ALA A 299 -1.61 9.33 -0.78
CA ALA A 299 -1.17 9.39 -2.18
C ALA A 299 -1.31 8.04 -2.90
N ALA A 300 -1.06 6.93 -2.20
CA ALA A 300 -1.27 5.59 -2.71
C ALA A 300 -2.76 5.28 -2.94
N ALA A 301 -3.62 5.62 -1.98
CA ALA A 301 -5.07 5.46 -2.08
C ALA A 301 -5.64 6.28 -3.24
N ALA A 302 -5.31 7.56 -3.31
CA ALA A 302 -5.65 8.46 -4.40
C ALA A 302 -5.19 7.90 -5.77
N SER A 303 -4.00 7.31 -5.84
CA SER A 303 -3.52 6.69 -7.07
C SER A 303 -4.34 5.51 -7.53
N LEU A 304 -4.78 4.67 -6.60
CA LEU A 304 -5.61 3.53 -6.93
C LEU A 304 -7.01 3.96 -7.36
N LEU A 305 -7.60 4.94 -6.68
CA LEU A 305 -8.87 5.53 -7.07
C LEU A 305 -8.83 6.08 -8.50
N CYS A 306 -7.76 6.79 -8.89
CA CYS A 306 -7.56 7.25 -10.26
C CYS A 306 -7.44 6.09 -11.26
N ARG A 307 -6.63 5.08 -10.95
CA ARG A 307 -6.38 3.92 -11.83
C ARG A 307 -7.61 3.08 -12.10
N HIS A 308 -8.52 3.03 -11.13
CA HIS A 308 -9.80 2.33 -11.26
C HIS A 308 -10.93 3.22 -11.80
N GLY A 309 -10.63 4.49 -12.13
CA GLY A 309 -11.56 5.39 -12.81
C GLY A 309 -12.58 6.06 -11.89
N HIS A 310 -12.28 6.19 -10.60
CA HIS A 310 -13.17 6.80 -9.61
C HIS A 310 -12.86 8.27 -9.31
N ALA A 311 -11.71 8.78 -9.79
CA ALA A 311 -11.36 10.20 -9.67
C ALA A 311 -10.35 10.65 -10.73
N SER A 312 -10.33 11.95 -11.05
CA SER A 312 -9.30 12.55 -11.88
C SER A 312 -8.00 12.76 -11.09
N GLN A 313 -6.86 12.73 -11.79
CA GLN A 313 -5.56 12.99 -11.17
C GLN A 313 -5.43 14.42 -10.65
N SER A 314 -5.96 15.40 -11.40
CA SER A 314 -5.94 16.81 -11.02
C SER A 314 -6.63 17.06 -9.68
N ARG A 315 -7.82 16.46 -9.50
CA ARG A 315 -8.57 16.54 -8.24
C ARG A 315 -7.80 15.88 -7.08
N MET A 316 -7.27 14.69 -7.31
CA MET A 316 -6.56 13.95 -6.27
C MET A 316 -5.27 14.67 -5.84
N LEU A 317 -4.54 15.25 -6.78
CA LEU A 317 -3.39 16.10 -6.47
C LEU A 317 -3.80 17.33 -5.65
N ALA A 318 -4.88 18.02 -6.03
CA ALA A 318 -5.39 19.18 -5.30
C ALA A 318 -5.83 18.85 -3.86
N LEU A 319 -6.38 17.64 -3.63
CA LEU A 319 -6.69 17.15 -2.28
C LEU A 319 -5.41 16.87 -1.48
N LEU A 320 -4.42 16.21 -2.10
CA LEU A 320 -3.17 15.88 -1.44
C LEU A 320 -2.32 17.12 -1.10
N GLU A 321 -2.39 18.18 -1.91
CA GLU A 321 -1.71 19.46 -1.65
C GLU A 321 -2.25 20.17 -0.38
N GLN A 322 -3.42 19.77 0.14
CA GLN A 322 -4.00 20.30 1.39
C GLN A 322 -3.54 19.55 2.64
N LEU A 323 -2.83 18.41 2.49
CA LEU A 323 -2.30 17.66 3.62
C LEU A 323 -1.09 18.39 4.24
N PRO A 324 -0.90 18.27 5.57
CA PRO A 324 0.32 18.74 6.21
C PRO A 324 1.53 17.98 5.67
N SER A 325 2.70 18.62 5.67
CA SER A 325 3.95 18.04 5.18
C SER A 325 3.89 17.60 3.70
N ALA A 326 3.06 18.24 2.87
CA ALA A 326 2.92 17.92 1.44
C ALA A 326 3.49 19.02 0.52
N PRO A 327 4.81 19.32 0.53
CA PRO A 327 5.35 20.38 -0.33
C PRO A 327 5.06 20.08 -1.81
N PRO A 328 4.45 21.01 -2.58
CA PRO A 328 3.88 20.72 -3.90
C PRO A 328 4.87 20.08 -4.87
N HIS A 329 6.14 20.53 -4.86
CA HIS A 329 7.18 20.00 -5.74
C HIS A 329 7.49 18.53 -5.44
N ALA A 330 7.61 18.16 -4.16
CA ALA A 330 7.91 16.80 -3.74
C ALA A 330 6.70 15.89 -3.97
N LEU A 331 5.49 16.37 -3.63
CA LEU A 331 4.25 15.65 -3.87
C LEU A 331 4.06 15.32 -5.35
N ARG A 332 4.23 16.30 -6.26
CA ARG A 332 4.14 16.06 -7.71
C ARG A 332 5.21 15.07 -8.20
N TRP A 333 6.39 15.08 -7.61
CA TRP A 333 7.44 14.12 -7.93
C TRP A 333 7.09 12.70 -7.44
N ILE A 334 6.62 12.54 -6.20
CA ILE A 334 6.12 11.28 -5.64
C ILE A 334 4.96 10.76 -6.49
N TRP A 335 3.98 11.61 -6.80
CA TRP A 335 2.81 11.25 -7.61
C TRP A 335 3.17 10.70 -8.98
N ARG A 336 4.07 11.35 -9.72
CA ARG A 336 4.57 10.87 -11.03
C ARG A 336 5.20 9.49 -10.92
N ARG A 337 5.90 9.21 -9.82
CA ARG A 337 6.50 7.90 -9.55
C ARG A 337 5.47 6.85 -9.18
N LEU A 338 4.39 7.23 -8.49
CA LEU A 338 3.29 6.35 -8.17
C LEU A 338 2.48 5.99 -9.42
N HIS A 339 2.10 6.96 -10.26
CA HIS A 339 1.21 6.76 -11.41
C HIS A 339 1.90 6.23 -12.67
N GLY A 340 3.13 6.65 -12.95
CA GLY A 340 3.85 6.39 -14.21
C GLY A 340 3.81 7.59 -15.17
N ARG A 341 4.72 7.60 -16.16
CA ARG A 341 5.05 8.75 -17.04
C ARG A 341 3.99 9.20 -18.06
N ASN A 342 2.79 8.65 -18.12
CA ASN A 342 1.79 9.02 -19.15
C ASN A 342 1.06 10.35 -18.85
N VAL A 343 1.74 11.35 -18.28
CA VAL A 343 1.10 12.54 -17.69
C VAL A 343 1.37 13.82 -18.50
N GLU A 344 1.98 13.77 -19.69
CA GLU A 344 2.32 15.00 -20.44
C GLU A 344 1.58 15.19 -21.77
N THR A 345 0.57 14.38 -22.16
CA THR A 345 0.00 14.51 -23.53
C THR A 345 -1.51 14.50 -23.66
N LEU A 346 -2.31 14.69 -22.60
CA LEU A 346 -3.78 14.68 -22.76
C LEU A 346 -4.53 15.91 -22.24
N ASP A 347 -3.88 16.86 -21.56
CA ASP A 347 -4.55 18.10 -21.14
C ASP A 347 -4.19 19.33 -22.01
N GLU A 348 -3.20 19.25 -22.91
CA GLU A 348 -2.86 20.38 -23.81
C GLU A 348 -3.40 20.24 -25.25
N ALA A 349 -3.98 19.10 -25.64
CA ALA A 349 -4.47 18.87 -27.01
C ALA A 349 -5.98 19.08 -27.19
N GLY A 350 -6.67 19.68 -26.21
CA GLY A 350 -8.14 19.77 -26.20
C GLY A 350 -8.74 21.18 -26.19
N GLN A 351 -7.94 22.24 -26.33
CA GLN A 351 -8.42 23.64 -26.17
C GLN A 351 -8.22 24.56 -27.39
N ASP A 352 -7.78 24.08 -28.54
CA ASP A 352 -7.42 24.97 -29.68
C ASP A 352 -8.16 24.74 -31.01
N GLU A 353 -9.33 24.10 -31.01
CA GLU A 353 -10.22 24.06 -32.20
C GLU A 353 -11.68 24.33 -31.84
N ALA A 354 -12.02 25.61 -31.65
CA ALA A 354 -13.39 26.09 -31.82
C ALA A 354 -13.42 27.61 -32.07
N THR A 355 -12.99 28.03 -33.26
CA THR A 355 -13.40 29.33 -33.82
C THR A 355 -13.90 29.10 -35.25
N PRO A 356 -15.23 29.02 -35.49
CA PRO A 356 -15.74 29.17 -36.83
C PRO A 356 -15.77 30.66 -37.17
N ALA A 357 -15.00 31.05 -38.20
CA ALA A 357 -15.12 32.35 -38.82
C ALA A 357 -16.53 32.50 -39.43
N SER A 358 -17.21 33.58 -39.05
CA SER A 358 -18.32 34.16 -39.83
C SER A 358 -17.76 35.21 -40.78
#